data_AF-A0AAV2SMH7-F1
#
_entry.id   AF-A0AAV2SMH7-F1
#
_cell.length_a   1.000
_cell.length_b   1.000
_cell.length_c   1.000
_cell.angle_alpha   90.00
_cell.angle_beta   90.00
_cell.angle_gamma   90.00
#
_symmetry.space_group_name_H-M   'P 1'
#
loop_
_entity.id
_entity.type
_entity.pdbx_description
1 polymer ?
#
loop_
_entity_poly.entity_id
_entity_poly.type
_entity_poly.pdbx_seq_one_letter_code
_entity_poly.pdbx_strand_id
1 'polypeptide(L)'
;MCPNGTIHDTSTGFLVFGMVVTCTVSALGSIGNLLTLCTIIHQCCLPKSMRSIDNITADTVLIFNLALADFFYSFISLPPIFITYLFEHLNIDPWGFQHGCTICTITAFLCYTTAIAEWTTLGVMAIERCTSIYKFRQSNRRSKLFTPTRTIFICCAIWVAAISAQIGPLLDVR
;
A
#
# COMPACT_ATOMS: atom_id res chain seq x y z
N MET A 1 17.63 -15.72 6.14
CA MET A 1 17.90 -16.80 7.12
C MET A 1 16.56 -17.30 7.65
N CYS A 2 16.12 -18.48 7.22
CA CYS A 2 14.95 -19.12 7.83
C CYS A 2 15.39 -19.80 9.14
N PRO A 3 14.77 -19.46 10.29
CA PRO A 3 15.15 -20.06 11.56
C PRO A 3 14.72 -21.53 11.60
N ASN A 4 15.62 -22.39 12.10
CA ASN A 4 15.25 -23.72 12.56
C ASN A 4 14.30 -23.58 13.75
N GLY A 5 13.13 -24.16 13.63
CA GLY A 5 12.04 -24.03 14.59
C GLY A 5 12.34 -24.63 15.96
N THR A 6 11.97 -23.89 17.00
CA THR A 6 11.46 -24.44 18.26
C THR A 6 10.13 -23.76 18.51
N ILE A 7 9.05 -24.52 18.33
CA ILE A 7 7.66 -24.10 18.47
C ILE A 7 7.42 -23.82 19.96
N HIS A 8 7.30 -22.54 20.32
CA HIS A 8 6.65 -22.14 21.56
C HIS A 8 5.14 -22.28 21.36
N ASP A 9 4.42 -22.80 22.35
CA ASP A 9 2.96 -22.90 22.41
C ASP A 9 2.28 -21.53 22.21
N THR A 10 2.19 -21.07 20.97
CA THR A 10 1.35 -19.94 20.60
C THR A 10 -0.09 -20.37 20.82
N SER A 11 -0.74 -19.79 21.83
CA SER A 11 -2.15 -20.05 22.14
C SER A 11 -2.98 -19.92 20.86
N THR A 12 -3.58 -21.03 20.44
CA THR A 12 -4.38 -21.20 19.21
C THR A 12 -5.39 -20.06 19.01
N GLY A 13 -5.88 -19.46 20.10
CA GLY A 13 -6.75 -18.29 20.06
C GLY A 13 -6.14 -17.07 19.36
N PHE A 14 -4.84 -16.80 19.55
CA PHE A 14 -4.16 -15.67 18.88
C PHE A 14 -4.00 -15.90 17.38
N LEU A 15 -3.74 -17.14 16.97
CA LEU A 15 -3.64 -17.50 15.55
C LEU A 15 -4.97 -17.32 14.84
N VAL A 16 -6.05 -17.87 15.41
CA VAL A 16 -7.41 -17.73 14.86
C VAL A 16 -7.83 -16.26 14.80
N PHE A 17 -7.56 -15.49 15.86
CA PHE A 17 -7.83 -14.05 15.86
C PHE A 17 -7.08 -13.33 14.75
N GLY A 18 -5.77 -13.58 14.59
CA GLY A 18 -4.96 -12.99 13.53
C GLY A 18 -5.47 -13.32 12.13
N MET A 19 -5.92 -14.55 11.89
CA MET A 19 -6.53 -14.96 10.61
C MET A 19 -7.81 -14.20 10.30
N VAL A 20 -8.73 -14.10 11.27
CA VAL A 20 -10.01 -13.39 11.10
C VAL A 20 -9.77 -11.92 10.80
N VAL A 21 -8.86 -11.28 11.54
CA VAL A 21 -8.50 -9.88 11.32
C VAL A 21 -7.88 -9.70 9.93
N THR A 22 -6.89 -10.53 9.58
CA THR A 22 -6.19 -10.43 8.28
C THR A 22 -7.15 -10.63 7.11
N CYS A 23 -8.03 -11.63 7.18
CA CYS A 23 -9.05 -11.89 6.15
C CYS A 23 -10.01 -10.70 6.02
N THR A 24 -10.48 -10.17 7.14
CA THR A 24 -11.41 -9.02 7.17
C THR A 24 -10.77 -7.78 6.57
N VAL A 25 -9.54 -7.43 6.99
CA VAL A 25 -8.79 -6.28 6.49
C VAL A 25 -8.45 -6.45 5.02
N SER A 26 -8.06 -7.66 4.59
CA SER A 26 -7.79 -7.95 3.19
C SER A 26 -9.03 -7.77 2.32
N ALA A 27 -10.19 -8.31 2.73
CA ALA A 27 -11.43 -8.19 1.97
C ALA A 27 -11.94 -6.75 1.90
N LEU A 28 -12.10 -6.10 3.05
CA LEU A 28 -12.61 -4.71 3.12
C LEU A 28 -11.65 -3.72 2.48
N GLY A 29 -10.35 -3.87 2.75
CA GLY A 29 -9.31 -3.04 2.16
C GLY A 29 -9.27 -3.19 0.64
N SER A 30 -9.34 -4.41 0.11
CA SER A 30 -9.29 -4.63 -1.34
C SER A 30 -10.52 -4.05 -2.03
N ILE A 31 -11.71 -4.30 -1.51
CA ILE A 31 -12.95 -3.79 -2.08
C ILE A 31 -13.00 -2.25 -2.00
N GLY A 32 -12.71 -1.68 -0.82
CA GLY A 32 -12.79 -0.23 -0.60
C GLY A 32 -11.79 0.55 -1.46
N ASN A 33 -10.55 0.07 -1.54
CA ASN A 33 -9.53 0.74 -2.34
C ASN A 33 -9.75 0.55 -3.84
N LEU A 34 -10.21 -0.63 -4.28
CA LEU A 34 -10.60 -0.84 -5.67
C LEU A 34 -11.73 0.09 -6.09
N LEU A 35 -12.78 0.23 -5.27
CA LEU A 35 -13.88 1.16 -5.53
C LEU A 35 -13.40 2.61 -5.62
N THR A 36 -12.46 3.02 -4.75
CA THR A 36 -11.84 4.35 -4.81
C THR A 36 -11.09 4.56 -6.13
N LEU A 37 -10.24 3.60 -6.53
CA LEU A 37 -9.51 3.65 -7.79
C LEU A 37 -10.46 3.72 -8.99
N CYS A 38 -11.46 2.83 -9.04
CA CYS A 38 -12.49 2.81 -10.08
C CYS A 38 -13.26 4.13 -10.14
N THR A 39 -13.63 4.70 -8.99
CA THR A 39 -14.37 5.97 -8.94
C THR A 39 -13.53 7.11 -9.49
N ILE A 40 -12.26 7.22 -9.08
CA ILE A 40 -11.36 8.27 -9.56
C ILE A 40 -11.09 8.11 -11.07
N ILE A 41 -10.81 6.89 -11.54
CA ILE A 41 -10.60 6.59 -12.96
C ILE A 41 -11.87 6.91 -13.77
N HIS A 42 -13.03 6.44 -13.31
CA HIS A 42 -14.31 6.70 -13.96
C HIS A 42 -14.61 8.19 -14.05
N GLN A 43 -14.39 8.95 -12.97
CA GLN A 43 -14.50 10.41 -12.98
C GLN A 43 -13.48 11.06 -13.94
N CYS A 44 -12.34 10.45 -14.22
CA CYS A 44 -11.38 10.92 -15.23
C CYS A 44 -11.79 10.61 -16.67
N CYS A 45 -12.56 9.54 -16.89
CA CYS A 45 -13.04 9.14 -18.21
C CYS A 45 -14.33 9.85 -18.63
N LEU A 46 -15.11 10.39 -17.68
CA LEU A 46 -16.36 11.09 -17.98
C LEU A 46 -16.12 12.42 -18.73
N PRO A 47 -17.02 12.78 -19.67
CA PRO A 47 -16.98 14.09 -20.31
C PRO A 47 -17.16 15.19 -19.26
N LYS A 48 -16.48 16.33 -19.48
CA LYS A 48 -16.43 17.45 -18.53
C LYS A 48 -17.81 17.93 -18.05
N SER A 49 -18.85 17.80 -18.87
CA SER A 49 -20.22 18.21 -18.53
C SER A 49 -20.90 17.35 -17.46
N MET A 50 -20.42 16.12 -17.22
CA MET A 50 -20.97 15.19 -16.23
C MET A 50 -20.03 14.94 -15.05
N ARG A 51 -18.91 15.68 -15.00
CA ARG A 51 -17.88 15.47 -14.01
C ARG A 51 -18.24 16.21 -12.72
N SER A 52 -18.29 15.49 -11.60
CA SER A 52 -18.46 16.14 -10.30
C SER A 52 -17.15 16.79 -9.81
N ILE A 53 -16.00 16.27 -10.26
CA ILE A 53 -14.66 16.78 -9.96
C ILE A 53 -14.15 17.56 -11.18
N ASP A 54 -14.46 18.85 -11.27
CA ASP A 54 -14.12 19.68 -12.45
C ASP A 54 -12.62 19.66 -12.79
N ASN A 55 -11.75 19.62 -11.79
CA ASN A 55 -10.30 19.66 -11.96
C ASN A 55 -9.60 18.62 -11.09
N ILE A 56 -8.71 17.82 -11.69
CA ILE A 56 -7.81 16.92 -10.94
C ILE A 56 -6.86 17.79 -10.13
N THR A 57 -7.03 17.78 -8.80
CA THR A 57 -6.14 18.48 -7.87
C THR A 57 -4.98 17.57 -7.46
N ALA A 58 -3.96 18.15 -6.81
CA ALA A 58 -2.88 17.38 -6.21
C ALA A 58 -3.42 16.37 -5.19
N ASP A 59 -4.43 16.76 -4.41
CA ASP A 59 -5.10 15.90 -3.43
C ASP A 59 -5.65 14.63 -4.06
N THR A 60 -6.37 14.74 -5.18
CA THR A 60 -6.94 13.56 -5.86
C THR A 60 -5.85 12.61 -6.33
N VAL A 61 -4.69 13.13 -6.76
CA VAL A 61 -3.54 12.30 -7.16
C VAL A 61 -2.93 11.59 -5.96
N LEU A 62 -2.80 12.27 -4.81
CA LEU A 62 -2.27 11.66 -3.58
C LEU A 62 -3.23 10.61 -3.01
N ILE A 63 -4.53 10.89 -3.01
CA ILE A 63 -5.57 9.93 -2.62
C ILE A 63 -5.55 8.71 -3.54
N PHE A 64 -5.38 8.92 -4.85
CA PHE A 64 -5.24 7.82 -5.81
C PHE A 64 -4.00 6.96 -5.51
N ASN A 65 -2.86 7.59 -5.22
CA ASN A 65 -1.64 6.85 -4.88
C ASN A 65 -1.76 6.08 -3.56
N LEU A 66 -2.42 6.68 -2.56
CA LEU A 66 -2.71 6.02 -1.28
C LEU A 66 -3.62 4.80 -1.49
N ALA A 67 -4.74 4.96 -2.19
CA ALA A 67 -5.65 3.86 -2.49
C ALA A 67 -4.96 2.75 -3.31
N LEU A 68 -4.03 3.11 -4.20
CA LEU A 68 -3.23 2.14 -4.93
C LEU A 68 -2.29 1.34 -4.02
N ALA A 69 -1.60 2.02 -3.10
CA ALA A 69 -0.72 1.37 -2.11
C ALA A 69 -1.53 0.44 -1.18
N ASP A 70 -2.64 0.93 -0.63
CA ASP A 70 -3.50 0.17 0.26
C ASP A 70 -4.13 -1.03 -0.45
N PHE A 71 -4.54 -0.88 -1.72
CA PHE A 71 -5.03 -1.98 -2.54
C PHE A 71 -3.95 -3.06 -2.73
N PHE A 72 -2.72 -2.67 -3.09
CA PHE A 72 -1.64 -3.65 -3.24
C PHE A 72 -1.29 -4.34 -1.92
N TYR A 73 -1.31 -3.60 -0.82
CA TYR A 73 -1.10 -4.18 0.50
C TYR A 73 -2.19 -5.22 0.83
N SER A 74 -3.47 -4.84 0.70
CA SER A 74 -4.60 -5.69 1.08
C SER A 74 -4.82 -6.87 0.13
N PHE A 75 -4.58 -6.70 -1.17
CA PHE A 75 -4.85 -7.69 -2.20
C PHE A 75 -3.65 -8.60 -2.50
N ILE A 76 -2.42 -8.11 -2.37
CA ILE A 76 -1.21 -8.86 -2.73
C ILE A 76 -0.42 -9.29 -1.48
N SER A 77 -0.26 -8.41 -0.50
CA SER A 77 0.64 -8.67 0.64
C SER A 77 -0.04 -9.47 1.77
N LEU A 78 -1.31 -9.19 2.07
CA LEU A 78 -2.04 -9.89 3.14
C LEU A 78 -2.44 -11.35 2.81
N PRO A 79 -2.87 -11.72 1.59
CA PRO A 79 -3.30 -13.09 1.34
C PRO A 79 -2.22 -14.17 1.55
N PRO A 80 -0.95 -13.98 1.15
CA PRO A 80 0.12 -14.93 1.48
C PRO A 80 0.33 -15.13 3.00
N ILE A 81 0.17 -14.06 3.78
CA ILE A 81 0.24 -14.11 5.24
C ILE A 81 -0.93 -14.94 5.79
N PHE A 82 -2.15 -14.69 5.32
CA PHE A 82 -3.33 -15.46 5.70
C PHE A 82 -3.18 -16.95 5.35
N ILE A 83 -2.72 -17.26 4.13
CA ILE A 83 -2.49 -18.65 3.69
C ILE A 83 -1.47 -19.32 4.60
N THR A 84 -0.36 -18.66 4.91
CA THR A 84 0.68 -19.22 5.78
C THR A 84 0.12 -19.54 7.17
N TYR A 85 -0.66 -18.64 7.77
CA TYR A 85 -1.30 -18.91 9.05
C TYR A 85 -2.33 -20.06 8.99
N LEU A 86 -3.17 -20.08 7.96
CA LEU A 86 -4.20 -21.12 7.78
C LEU A 86 -3.58 -22.52 7.69
N PHE A 87 -2.53 -22.65 6.89
CA PHE A 87 -1.88 -23.94 6.66
C PHE A 87 -1.02 -24.38 7.86
N GLU A 88 -0.39 -23.45 8.58
CA GLU A 88 0.25 -23.74 9.86
C GLU A 88 -0.76 -24.33 10.86
N HIS A 89 -1.97 -23.77 10.95
CA HIS A 89 -3.02 -24.31 11.80
C HIS A 89 -3.49 -25.71 11.38
N LEU A 90 -3.45 -26.00 10.07
CA LEU A 90 -3.78 -27.32 9.53
C LEU A 90 -2.60 -28.31 9.60
N ASN A 91 -1.42 -27.89 10.07
CA ASN A 91 -0.17 -28.67 10.04
C ASN A 91 0.19 -29.19 8.64
N ILE A 92 -0.07 -28.39 7.60
CA ILE A 92 0.26 -28.69 6.20
C ILE A 92 1.28 -27.67 5.74
N ASP A 93 2.36 -28.08 5.06
CA ASP A 93 3.28 -27.15 4.40
C ASP A 93 2.66 -26.70 3.05
N PRO A 94 2.19 -25.44 2.92
CA PRO A 94 1.54 -24.97 1.70
C PRO A 94 2.50 -24.71 0.54
N TRP A 95 3.75 -24.41 0.85
CA TRP A 95 4.70 -23.87 -0.11
C TRP A 95 5.85 -24.84 -0.40
N GLY A 96 6.11 -25.80 0.49
CA GLY A 96 7.34 -26.59 0.43
C GLY A 96 8.55 -25.74 0.83
N PHE A 97 9.55 -26.37 1.46
CA PHE A 97 10.70 -25.66 2.04
C PHE A 97 11.38 -24.63 1.10
N GLN A 98 11.58 -24.97 -0.18
CA GLN A 98 12.30 -24.11 -1.13
C GLN A 98 11.43 -22.96 -1.69
N HIS A 99 10.14 -23.20 -1.99
CA HIS A 99 9.27 -22.12 -2.46
C HIS A 99 8.78 -21.24 -1.30
N GLY A 100 8.67 -21.77 -0.08
CA GLY A 100 8.33 -20.99 1.12
C GLY A 100 9.32 -19.85 1.37
N CYS A 101 10.62 -20.10 1.22
CA CYS A 101 11.65 -19.06 1.33
C CYS A 101 11.48 -17.94 0.28
N THR A 102 11.21 -18.34 -0.96
CA THR A 102 11.03 -17.41 -2.09
C THR A 102 9.78 -16.56 -1.90
N ILE A 103 8.65 -17.18 -1.55
CA ILE A 103 7.37 -16.51 -1.35
C ILE A 103 7.45 -15.58 -0.15
N CYS A 104 8.04 -16.02 0.97
CA CYS A 104 8.26 -15.17 2.14
C CYS A 104 9.08 -13.92 1.80
N THR A 105 10.17 -14.09 1.05
CA THR A 105 11.02 -12.96 0.62
C THR A 105 10.26 -11.99 -0.28
N ILE A 106 9.53 -12.50 -1.29
CA ILE A 106 8.75 -11.68 -2.22
C ILE A 106 7.62 -10.95 -1.46
N THR A 107 6.89 -11.64 -0.60
CA THR A 107 5.83 -11.05 0.22
C THR A 107 6.38 -9.98 1.15
N ALA A 108 7.53 -10.22 1.80
CA ALA A 108 8.19 -9.22 2.64
C ALA A 108 8.60 -7.99 1.82
N PHE A 109 9.22 -8.19 0.66
CA PHE A 109 9.60 -7.11 -0.26
C PHE A 109 8.40 -6.25 -0.66
N LEU A 110 7.30 -6.88 -1.06
CA LEU A 110 6.07 -6.17 -1.45
C LEU A 110 5.43 -5.43 -0.28
N CYS A 111 5.39 -6.06 0.90
CA CYS A 111 4.87 -5.46 2.13
C CYS A 111 5.65 -4.20 2.52
N TYR A 112 6.98 -4.26 2.54
CA TYR A 112 7.81 -3.10 2.86
C TYR A 112 7.75 -2.01 1.79
N THR A 113 7.71 -2.39 0.51
CA THR A 113 7.61 -1.42 -0.59
C THR A 113 6.29 -0.66 -0.53
N THR A 114 5.17 -1.36 -0.32
CA THR A 114 3.84 -0.75 -0.20
C THR A 114 3.72 0.11 1.06
N ALA A 115 4.24 -0.35 2.21
CA ALA A 115 4.24 0.43 3.45
C ALA A 115 5.05 1.74 3.33
N ILE A 116 6.23 1.70 2.70
CA ILE A 116 7.02 2.92 2.46
C ILE A 116 6.25 3.88 1.54
N ALA A 117 5.64 3.36 0.48
CA ALA A 117 4.84 4.18 -0.43
C ALA A 117 3.64 4.83 0.28
N GLU A 118 2.96 4.09 1.17
CA GLU A 118 1.85 4.59 1.97
C GLU A 118 2.30 5.70 2.93
N TRP A 119 3.31 5.44 3.77
CA TRP A 119 3.77 6.41 4.78
C TRP A 119 4.33 7.69 4.17
N THR A 120 5.07 7.57 3.07
CA THR A 120 5.57 8.74 2.35
C THR A 120 4.44 9.52 1.70
N THR A 121 3.42 8.85 1.16
CA THR A 121 2.22 9.52 0.62
C THR A 121 1.46 10.27 1.70
N LEU A 122 1.28 9.68 2.90
CA LEU A 122 0.71 10.35 4.07
C LEU A 122 1.52 11.58 4.48
N GLY A 123 2.86 11.46 4.50
CA GLY A 123 3.75 12.59 4.76
C GLY A 123 3.59 13.71 3.74
N VAL A 124 3.52 13.39 2.45
CA VAL A 124 3.32 14.38 1.38
C VAL A 124 1.93 15.03 1.47
N MET A 125 0.88 14.26 1.79
CA MET A 125 -0.47 14.82 2.05
C MET A 125 -0.47 15.78 3.23
N ALA A 126 0.22 15.46 4.32
CA ALA A 126 0.35 16.36 5.46
C ALA A 126 1.06 17.67 5.07
N ILE A 127 2.15 17.58 4.29
CA ILE A 127 2.88 18.76 3.80
C ILE A 127 2.02 19.59 2.85
N GLU A 128 1.28 18.96 1.92
CA GLU A 128 0.33 19.63 1.03
C GLU A 128 -0.64 20.48 1.85
N ARG A 129 -1.30 19.86 2.84
CA ARG A 129 -2.28 20.52 3.71
C ARG A 129 -1.67 21.66 4.52
N CYS A 130 -0.51 21.46 5.13
CA CYS A 130 0.20 22.50 5.86
C CYS A 130 0.56 23.69 4.98
N THR A 131 1.07 23.45 3.77
CA THR A 131 1.44 24.53 2.84
C THR A 131 0.22 25.26 2.29
N SER A 132 -0.89 24.56 2.08
CA SER A 132 -2.17 25.14 1.66
C SER A 132 -2.71 26.12 2.71
N ILE A 133 -2.74 25.70 3.99
CA ILE A 133 -3.17 26.54 5.11
C ILE A 133 -2.23 27.74 5.33
N TYR A 134 -0.91 27.51 5.30
CA TYR A 134 0.07 28.58 5.50
C TYR A 134 -0.03 29.66 4.41
N LYS A 135 -0.17 29.25 3.15
CA LYS A 135 -0.31 30.18 2.02
C LYS A 135 -1.65 30.91 2.00
N PHE A 136 -2.73 30.27 2.44
CA PHE A 136 -4.02 30.94 2.62
C PHE A 136 -3.88 32.15 3.56
N ARG A 137 -3.07 32.01 4.62
CA ARG A 137 -2.80 33.09 5.58
C ARG A 137 -1.91 34.20 5.02
N GLN A 138 -1.01 33.89 4.09
CA GLN A 138 0.03 34.81 3.60
C GLN A 138 -0.32 35.52 2.27
N SER A 139 -1.62 35.70 1.98
CA SER A 139 -2.21 36.39 0.82
C SER A 139 -1.25 37.06 -0.17
N ASN A 140 -1.35 36.61 -1.43
CA ASN A 140 -0.95 37.28 -2.68
C ASN A 140 0.26 36.77 -3.50
N ARG A 141 0.84 35.60 -3.22
CA ARG A 141 1.76 34.90 -4.17
C ARG A 141 1.24 33.52 -4.56
N ARG A 142 0.53 33.49 -5.68
CA ARG A 142 -0.19 32.34 -6.25
C ARG A 142 0.71 31.33 -6.98
N SER A 143 1.89 30.98 -6.43
CA SER A 143 2.64 29.84 -6.98
C SER A 143 2.11 28.53 -6.37
N LYS A 144 1.48 27.71 -7.20
CA LYS A 144 1.03 26.37 -6.82
C LYS A 144 2.27 25.48 -6.68
N LEU A 145 2.74 25.30 -5.45
CA LEU A 145 3.86 24.40 -5.14
C LEU A 145 3.50 22.96 -5.57
N PHE A 146 2.26 22.59 -5.27
CA PHE A 146 1.62 21.34 -5.69
C PHE A 146 0.74 21.58 -6.92
N THR A 147 1.20 21.13 -8.08
CA THR A 147 0.37 20.95 -9.28
C THR A 147 0.13 19.46 -9.49
N PRO A 148 -0.98 19.05 -10.12
CA PRO A 148 -1.27 17.63 -10.33
C PRO A 148 -0.13 16.91 -11.06
N THR A 149 0.45 17.52 -12.10
CA THR A 149 1.58 16.95 -12.83
C THR A 149 2.82 16.75 -11.95
N ARG A 150 3.19 17.74 -11.12
CA ARG A 150 4.30 17.60 -10.18
C ARG A 150 4.03 16.52 -9.13
N THR A 151 2.78 16.42 -8.70
CA THR A 151 2.35 15.44 -7.70
C THR A 151 2.44 14.02 -8.27
N ILE A 152 2.07 13.82 -9.54
CA ILE A 152 2.28 12.53 -10.24
C ILE A 152 3.76 12.15 -10.25
N PHE A 153 4.65 13.09 -10.59
CA PHE A 153 6.10 12.84 -10.53
C PHE A 153 6.59 12.48 -9.13
N ILE A 154 6.06 13.15 -8.08
CA ILE A 154 6.35 12.80 -6.68
C ILE A 154 5.89 11.37 -6.37
N CYS A 155 4.67 10.99 -6.76
CA CYS A 155 4.17 9.63 -6.56
C CYS A 155 5.05 8.59 -7.27
N CYS A 156 5.44 8.83 -8.52
CA CYS A 156 6.37 7.95 -9.23
C CYS A 156 7.72 7.84 -8.52
N ALA A 157 8.26 8.97 -8.02
CA ALA A 157 9.51 8.99 -7.28
C ALA A 157 9.43 8.22 -5.96
N ILE A 158 8.29 8.29 -5.26
CA ILE A 158 8.00 7.51 -4.05
C ILE A 158 8.14 6.02 -4.34
N TRP A 159 7.50 5.52 -5.41
CA TRP A 159 7.57 4.10 -5.78
C TRP A 159 8.99 3.67 -6.15
N VAL A 160 9.70 4.47 -6.95
CA VAL A 160 11.10 4.20 -7.32
C VAL A 160 11.98 4.14 -6.07
N ALA A 161 11.83 5.11 -5.16
CA ALA A 161 12.58 5.15 -3.91
C ALA A 161 12.27 3.93 -3.02
N ALA A 162 10.99 3.58 -2.86
CA ALA A 162 10.55 2.42 -2.08
C ALA A 162 11.15 1.11 -2.61
N ILE A 163 11.07 0.89 -3.94
CA ILE A 163 11.65 -0.29 -4.59
C ILE A 163 13.18 -0.31 -4.42
N SER A 164 13.84 0.83 -4.63
CA SER A 164 15.30 0.92 -4.52
C SER A 164 15.80 0.64 -3.09
N ALA A 165 15.04 1.05 -2.07
CA ALA A 165 15.38 0.80 -0.67
C ALA A 165 15.27 -0.69 -0.30
N GLN A 166 14.42 -1.45 -0.99
CA GLN A 166 14.14 -2.86 -0.69
C GLN A 166 14.83 -3.83 -1.65
N ILE A 167 15.58 -3.35 -2.64
CA ILE A 167 16.24 -4.22 -3.63
C ILE A 167 17.38 -5.04 -3.03
N GLY A 168 18.07 -4.53 -2.00
CA GLY A 168 19.19 -5.22 -1.34
C GLY A 168 18.79 -6.59 -0.79
N PRO A 169 17.78 -6.68 0.09
CA PRO A 169 17.26 -7.95 0.59
C PRO A 169 16.81 -8.94 -0.49
N LEU A 170 16.40 -8.46 -1.67
CA LEU A 170 15.99 -9.31 -2.79
C LEU A 170 17.22 -9.93 -3.51
N LEU A 171 18.34 -9.20 -3.56
CA LEU A 171 19.58 -9.65 -4.20
C LEU A 171 20.36 -10.65 -3.33
N ASP A 172 20.21 -10.57 -2.01
CA ASP A 172 20.86 -11.47 -1.03
C ASP A 172 20.24 -12.88 -0.97
N VAL A 173 19.18 -13.16 -1.75
CA VAL A 173 18.48 -14.47 -1.79
C VAL A 173 18.95 -15.37 -2.95
N ARG A 174 19.99 -14.95 -3.70
CA ARG A 174 20.73 -15.84 -4.61
C ARG A 174 21.86 -16.57 -3.88
#